data_AF-K1RJL1-F1
#
_entry.id   AF-K1RJL1-F1
#
_cell.length_a   1.000
_cell.length_b   1.000
_cell.length_c   1.000
_cell.angle_alpha   90.00
_cell.angle_beta   90.00
_cell.angle_gamma   90.00
#
_symmetry.space_group_name_H-M   'P 1'
#
loop_
_entity.id
_entity.type
_entity.pdbx_description
1 polymer ?
#
loop_
_entity_poly.entity_id
_entity_poly.type
_entity_poly.pdbx_seq_one_letter_code
_entity_poly.pdbx_strand_id
1 'polypeptide(L)'
;SVTGSGMIVYGAYLSKDEDVVGVAQHTAIFDTIAAVVAALVIIPACFSYGLDVGAGPSLLFVTLPTILQDIPLGRLFAVILYVAMIFAGVSSLQNMFEAVAESLLHKFPEAQPRGRARHPVRAVPRIWPAHGAHLQMGPVDGPRVDLHHPHRRDARRRVVVLHHEEGR
;
A
#
# COMPACT_ATOMS: atom_id res chain seq x y z
N SER A 1 -6.67 -2.69 1.76
CA SER A 1 -6.69 -2.50 0.30
C SER A 1 -5.79 -3.54 -0.35
N VAL A 2 -6.35 -4.40 -1.22
CA VAL A 2 -5.60 -5.50 -1.85
C VAL A 2 -4.72 -5.04 -3.02
N THR A 3 -4.97 -3.84 -3.55
CA THR A 3 -4.32 -3.26 -4.73
C THR A 3 -2.84 -2.91 -4.51
N GLY A 4 -2.31 -3.11 -3.31
CA GLY A 4 -0.87 -3.19 -3.05
C GLY A 4 -0.09 -1.87 -3.09
N SER A 5 -0.64 -0.77 -3.62
CA SER A 5 0.09 0.49 -3.75
C SER A 5 0.63 1.00 -2.41
N GLY A 6 -0.20 0.99 -1.37
CA GLY A 6 0.21 1.30 0.00
C GLY A 6 1.20 0.29 0.58
N MET A 7 0.91 -1.00 0.42
CA MET A 7 1.73 -2.09 0.97
C MET A 7 3.12 -2.16 0.35
N ILE A 8 3.27 -1.79 -0.93
CA ILE A 8 4.56 -1.70 -1.63
C ILE A 8 5.40 -0.57 -1.04
N VAL A 9 4.78 0.59 -0.78
CA VAL A 9 5.45 1.72 -0.15
C VAL A 9 5.86 1.38 1.28
N TYR A 10 4.95 0.83 2.10
CA TYR A 10 5.28 0.36 3.45
C TYR A 10 6.38 -0.72 3.44
N GLY A 11 6.35 -1.65 2.49
CA GLY A 11 7.37 -2.67 2.30
C GLY A 11 8.73 -2.10 1.91
N ALA A 12 8.79 -1.00 1.16
CA ALA A 12 10.02 -0.30 0.83
C ALA A 12 10.69 0.37 2.05
N TYR A 13 9.89 0.69 3.08
CA TYR A 13 10.38 1.23 4.35
C TYR A 13 10.66 0.16 5.42
N LEU A 14 10.28 -1.10 5.18
CA LEU A 14 10.40 -2.16 6.18
C LEU A 14 11.79 -2.81 6.20
N SER A 15 12.29 -3.11 7.40
CA SER A 15 13.57 -3.80 7.60
C SER A 15 13.47 -5.28 7.22
N LYS A 16 14.56 -5.88 6.72
CA LYS A 16 14.58 -7.28 6.23
C LYS A 16 14.32 -8.35 7.30
N ASP A 17 14.29 -7.97 8.58
CA ASP A 17 14.11 -8.87 9.72
C ASP A 17 12.67 -8.91 10.25
N GLU A 18 11.75 -8.12 9.69
CA GLU A 18 10.34 -8.07 10.11
C GLU A 18 9.48 -9.16 9.44
N ASP A 19 8.60 -9.80 10.22
CA ASP A 19 7.70 -10.85 9.71
C ASP A 19 6.45 -10.23 9.07
N VAL A 20 6.59 -9.89 7.79
CA VAL A 20 5.50 -9.34 6.97
C VAL A 20 4.36 -10.34 6.80
N VAL A 21 4.68 -11.64 6.77
CA VAL A 21 3.69 -12.70 6.53
C VAL A 21 2.82 -12.88 7.76
N GLY A 22 3.42 -12.95 8.96
CA GLY A 22 2.69 -13.04 10.22
C GLY A 22 1.77 -11.84 10.46
N VAL A 23 2.27 -10.61 10.24
CA VAL A 23 1.47 -9.39 10.38
C VAL A 23 0.33 -9.35 9.37
N ALA A 24 0.58 -9.75 8.12
CA ALA A 24 -0.46 -9.82 7.09
C ALA A 24 -1.56 -10.85 7.43
N GLN A 25 -1.18 -12.02 7.94
CA GLN A 25 -2.12 -13.06 8.36
C GLN A 25 -3.03 -12.58 9.49
N HIS A 26 -2.46 -12.01 10.55
CA HIS A 26 -3.23 -11.46 11.65
C HIS A 26 -4.18 -10.35 11.17
N THR A 27 -3.67 -9.43 10.34
CA THR A 27 -4.49 -8.33 9.79
C THR A 27 -5.68 -8.85 8.99
N ALA A 28 -5.46 -9.85 8.11
CA ALA A 28 -6.53 -10.43 7.30
C ALA A 28 -7.58 -11.16 8.14
N ILE A 29 -7.15 -11.88 9.18
CA ILE A 29 -8.07 -12.59 10.09
C ILE A 29 -8.93 -11.58 10.86
N PHE A 30 -8.32 -10.55 11.46
CA PHE A 30 -9.06 -9.55 12.22
C PHE A 30 -10.04 -8.76 11.34
N ASP A 31 -9.65 -8.40 10.11
CA ASP A 31 -10.53 -7.73 9.15
C ASP A 31 -11.73 -8.61 8.75
N THR A 32 -11.48 -9.90 8.49
CA THR A 32 -12.55 -10.86 8.17
C THR A 32 -13.53 -11.04 9.33
N ILE A 33 -13.02 -11.19 10.56
CA ILE A 33 -13.85 -11.31 11.75
C ILE A 33 -14.70 -10.04 11.93
N ALA A 34 -14.09 -8.87 11.80
CA ALA A 34 -14.81 -7.60 11.90
C ALA A 34 -15.91 -7.48 10.83
N ALA A 35 -15.64 -7.88 9.59
CA ALA A 35 -16.60 -7.86 8.50
C ALA A 35 -17.78 -8.82 8.74
N VAL A 36 -17.53 -10.03 9.23
CA VAL A 36 -18.58 -11.00 9.56
C VAL A 36 -19.45 -10.50 10.71
N VAL A 37 -18.83 -9.98 11.78
CA VAL A 37 -19.58 -9.41 12.91
C VAL A 37 -20.43 -8.22 12.46
N ALA A 38 -19.89 -7.33 11.64
CA ALA A 38 -20.65 -6.22 11.08
C ALA A 38 -21.85 -6.70 10.24
N ALA A 39 -21.66 -7.70 9.37
CA ALA A 39 -22.75 -8.27 8.57
C ALA A 39 -23.85 -8.89 9.44
N LEU A 40 -23.47 -9.64 10.48
CA LEU A 40 -24.41 -10.26 11.42
C LEU A 40 -25.21 -9.22 12.23
N VAL A 41 -24.70 -8.00 12.40
CA VAL A 41 -25.42 -6.90 13.08
C VAL A 41 -26.27 -6.10 12.11
N ILE A 42 -25.72 -5.73 10.94
CA ILE A 42 -26.37 -4.82 9.98
C ILE A 42 -27.56 -5.50 9.28
N ILE A 43 -27.41 -6.74 8.83
CA ILE A 43 -28.45 -7.45 8.09
C ILE A 43 -29.76 -7.55 8.89
N PRO A 44 -29.79 -8.11 10.12
CA PRO A 44 -31.02 -8.20 10.90
C PRO A 44 -31.57 -6.83 11.30
N ALA A 45 -30.71 -5.84 11.57
CA ALA A 45 -31.15 -4.47 11.84
C ALA A 45 -31.90 -3.89 10.62
N CYS A 46 -31.38 -4.05 9.41
CA CYS A 46 -32.06 -3.56 8.21
C CYS A 46 -33.41 -4.26 7.98
N PHE A 47 -33.49 -5.58 8.17
CA PHE A 47 -34.75 -6.33 8.06
C PHE A 47 -35.80 -5.91 9.09
N SER A 48 -35.40 -5.60 10.33
CA SER A 48 -36.31 -5.14 11.37
C SER A 48 -36.91 -3.76 11.07
N TYR A 49 -36.19 -2.91 10.35
CA TYR A 49 -36.61 -1.55 9.99
C TYR A 49 -37.21 -1.45 8.57
N GLY A 50 -37.26 -2.56 7.82
CA GLY A 50 -37.76 -2.58 6.44
C GLY A 50 -36.87 -1.80 5.46
N LEU A 51 -35.57 -1.68 5.75
CA LEU A 51 -34.62 -0.88 4.97
C LEU A 51 -33.85 -1.77 3.98
N ASP A 52 -33.56 -1.21 2.80
CA ASP A 52 -32.84 -1.92 1.74
C ASP A 52 -31.34 -2.04 2.04
N VAL A 53 -30.87 -3.27 2.24
CA VAL A 53 -29.45 -3.61 2.47
C VAL A 53 -28.58 -3.31 1.23
N GLY A 54 -29.20 -3.25 0.05
CA GLY A 54 -28.56 -2.97 -1.25
C GLY A 54 -28.42 -1.50 -1.59
N ALA A 55 -28.83 -0.59 -0.70
CA ALA A 55 -28.82 0.87 -0.94
C ALA A 55 -27.41 1.49 -1.12
N GLY A 56 -26.35 0.67 -1.02
CA GLY A 56 -24.98 1.06 -1.30
C GLY A 56 -24.48 2.12 -0.31
N PRO A 57 -23.79 3.19 -0.77
CA PRO A 57 -23.28 4.24 0.11
C PRO A 57 -24.36 4.93 0.94
N SER A 58 -25.60 4.99 0.43
CA SER A 58 -26.70 5.65 1.13
C SER A 58 -27.15 4.90 2.40
N LEU A 59 -26.81 3.61 2.52
CA LEU A 59 -27.05 2.80 3.73
C LEU A 59 -26.39 3.44 4.96
N LEU A 60 -25.17 3.97 4.80
CA LEU A 60 -24.43 4.56 5.91
C LEU A 60 -25.01 5.94 6.32
N PHE A 61 -25.57 6.69 5.37
CA PHE A 61 -26.02 8.06 5.61
C PHE A 61 -27.51 8.21 5.93
N VAL A 62 -28.32 7.22 5.58
CA VAL A 62 -29.77 7.25 5.79
C VAL A 62 -30.20 6.13 6.72
N THR A 63 -29.79 4.91 6.43
CA THR A 63 -30.26 3.72 7.17
C THR A 63 -29.68 3.67 8.58
N LEU A 64 -28.37 3.85 8.73
CA LEU A 64 -27.71 3.80 10.05
C LEU A 64 -28.22 4.87 11.04
N PRO A 65 -28.36 6.16 10.66
CA PRO A 65 -28.95 7.16 11.56
C PRO A 65 -30.38 6.86 11.97
N THR A 66 -31.20 6.34 11.04
CA THR A 66 -32.60 5.98 11.30
C THR A 66 -32.70 4.89 12.35
N ILE A 67 -31.86 3.84 12.25
CA ILE A 67 -31.80 2.76 13.25
C ILE A 67 -31.33 3.29 14.60
N LEU A 68 -30.32 4.17 14.61
CA LEU A 68 -29.77 4.71 15.85
C LEU A 68 -30.75 5.64 16.58
N GLN A 69 -31.68 6.33 15.89
CA GLN A 69 -32.64 7.25 16.51
C GLN A 69 -33.57 6.59 17.53
N ASP A 70 -33.89 5.32 17.33
CA ASP A 70 -34.76 4.55 18.22
C ASP A 70 -34.02 4.00 19.46
N ILE A 71 -32.69 4.09 19.46
CA ILE A 71 -31.87 3.68 20.61
C ILE A 71 -31.77 4.86 21.58
N PRO A 72 -31.98 4.68 22.90
CA PRO A 72 -31.70 5.72 23.87
C PRO A 72 -30.22 6.15 23.76
N LEU A 73 -29.95 7.47 23.73
CA LEU A 73 -28.63 8.05 23.41
C LEU A 73 -28.14 7.80 21.97
N GLY A 74 -29.02 7.40 21.05
CA GLY A 74 -28.74 7.17 19.64
C GLY A 74 -27.95 8.26 18.93
N ARG A 75 -28.24 9.52 19.27
CA ARG A 75 -27.53 10.68 18.72
C ARG A 75 -26.04 10.69 19.09
N LEU A 76 -25.68 10.24 20.29
CA LEU A 76 -24.28 10.13 20.71
C LEU A 76 -23.56 9.04 19.91
N PHE A 77 -24.19 7.88 19.74
CA PHE A 77 -23.65 6.79 18.92
C PHE A 77 -23.48 7.19 17.46
N ALA A 78 -24.44 7.93 16.89
CA ALA A 78 -24.34 8.45 15.53
C ALA A 78 -23.14 9.40 15.37
N VAL A 79 -22.91 10.30 16.33
CA VAL A 79 -21.74 11.20 16.32
C VAL A 79 -20.44 10.40 16.36
N ILE A 80 -20.32 9.43 17.27
CA ILE A 80 -19.12 8.58 17.39
C ILE A 80 -18.87 7.80 16.09
N LEU A 81 -19.92 7.20 15.51
CA LEU A 81 -19.85 6.45 14.26
C LEU A 81 -19.33 7.32 13.11
N TYR A 82 -19.88 8.52 12.92
CA TYR A 82 -19.43 9.40 11.83
C TYR A 82 -18.04 9.96 12.06
N VAL A 83 -17.66 10.26 13.31
CA VAL A 83 -16.29 10.65 13.64
C VAL A 83 -15.32 9.51 13.31
N ALA A 84 -15.63 8.28 13.71
CA ALA A 84 -14.83 7.11 13.38
C ALA A 84 -14.74 6.87 11.86
N MET A 85 -15.83 7.10 11.13
CA MET A 85 -15.86 7.00 9.67
C MET A 85 -14.95 8.04 9.00
N ILE A 86 -14.91 9.28 9.52
CA ILE A 86 -13.97 10.30 9.04
C ILE A 86 -12.53 9.84 9.24
N PHE A 87 -12.17 9.35 10.44
CA PHE A 87 -10.82 8.83 10.68
C PHE A 87 -10.48 7.65 9.77
N ALA A 88 -11.39 6.69 9.60
CA ALA A 88 -11.21 5.56 8.69
C ALA A 88 -10.98 6.03 7.24
N GLY A 89 -11.76 7.02 6.78
CA GLY A 89 -11.59 7.64 5.46
C GLY A 89 -10.25 8.35 5.32
N VAL A 90 -9.84 9.15 6.31
CA VAL A 90 -8.56 9.87 6.33
C VAL A 90 -7.38 8.90 6.30
N SER A 91 -7.41 7.81 7.07
CA SER A 91 -6.37 6.76 7.03
C SER A 91 -6.23 6.13 5.65
N SER A 92 -7.36 5.87 4.98
CA SER A 92 -7.36 5.35 3.60
C SER A 92 -6.81 6.37 2.59
N LEU A 93 -7.21 7.64 2.72
CA LEU A 93 -6.74 8.73 1.87
C LEU A 93 -5.23 8.93 2.01
N GLN A 94 -4.70 8.97 3.23
CA GLN A 94 -3.26 9.11 3.49
C GLN A 94 -2.46 8.05 2.71
N ASN A 95 -2.88 6.79 2.79
CA ASN A 95 -2.25 5.69 2.08
C ASN A 95 -2.31 5.85 0.55
N MET A 96 -3.41 6.37 0.00
CA MET A 96 -3.51 6.64 -1.45
C MET A 96 -2.65 7.82 -1.87
N PHE A 97 -2.57 8.89 -1.07
CA PHE A 97 -1.74 10.06 -1.35
C PHE A 97 -0.25 9.73 -1.39
N GLU A 98 0.23 8.90 -0.45
CA GLU A 98 1.63 8.43 -0.41
C GLU A 98 2.02 7.74 -1.73
N ALA A 99 1.19 6.81 -2.21
CA ALA A 99 1.43 6.07 -3.45
C ALA A 99 1.44 6.97 -4.69
N VAL A 100 0.54 7.95 -4.76
CA VAL A 100 0.48 8.92 -5.86
C VAL A 100 1.70 9.85 -5.81
N ALA A 101 2.09 10.32 -4.63
CA ALA A 101 3.24 11.18 -4.43
C ALA A 101 4.55 10.49 -4.85
N GLU A 102 4.78 9.24 -4.45
CA GLU A 102 5.96 8.48 -4.88
C GLU A 102 5.97 8.23 -6.40
N SER A 103 4.81 7.90 -6.98
CA SER A 103 4.68 7.68 -8.43
C SER A 103 4.99 8.94 -9.24
N LEU A 104 4.52 10.10 -8.78
CA LEU A 104 4.81 11.40 -9.41
C LEU A 104 6.30 11.75 -9.30
N LEU A 105 6.89 11.53 -8.13
CA LEU A 105 8.30 11.80 -7.86
C LEU A 105 9.23 10.88 -8.66
N HIS A 106 8.81 9.64 -8.91
CA HIS A 106 9.51 8.71 -9.79
C HIS A 106 9.52 9.17 -11.25
N LYS A 107 8.41 9.76 -11.74
CA LYS A 107 8.29 10.26 -13.12
C LYS A 107 8.95 11.63 -13.33
N PHE A 108 8.94 12.50 -12.34
CA PHE A 108 9.51 13.85 -12.41
C PHE A 108 10.61 14.04 -11.36
N PRO A 109 11.81 13.47 -11.56
CA PRO A 109 12.92 13.59 -10.62
C PRO A 109 13.42 15.04 -10.44
N GLU A 110 13.11 15.94 -11.37
CA GLU A 110 13.44 17.38 -11.27
C GLU A 110 12.57 18.15 -10.27
N ALA A 111 11.37 17.66 -9.97
CA ALA A 111 10.49 18.23 -8.95
C ALA A 111 10.85 17.76 -7.53
N GLN A 112 11.88 16.92 -7.40
CA GLN A 112 12.37 16.40 -6.11
C GLN A 112 12.99 17.54 -5.28
N PRO A 113 12.53 17.77 -4.03
CA PRO A 113 13.21 18.68 -3.12
C PRO A 113 14.66 18.23 -2.92
N ARG A 114 15.63 19.10 -3.26
CA ARG A 114 17.09 18.83 -3.31
C ARG A 114 17.71 18.26 -2.02
N GLY A 115 16.97 18.19 -0.91
CA GLY A 115 17.45 17.68 0.39
C GLY A 115 17.00 16.26 0.77
N ARG A 116 16.16 15.58 -0.01
CA ARG A 116 15.76 14.19 0.30
C ARG A 116 16.81 13.23 -0.26
N ALA A 117 17.92 13.10 0.47
CA ALA A 117 18.92 12.07 0.20
C ALA A 117 18.22 10.71 0.17
N ARG A 118 18.31 9.99 -0.95
CA ARG A 118 17.96 8.58 -1.01
C ARG A 118 18.93 7.87 -0.08
N HIS A 119 18.56 7.69 1.18
CA HIS A 119 19.26 6.70 1.99
C HIS A 119 18.98 5.35 1.32
N PRO A 120 19.99 4.66 0.76
CA PRO A 120 19.81 3.24 0.49
C PRO A 120 19.42 2.64 1.83
N VAL A 121 18.31 1.90 1.88
CA VAL A 121 17.79 1.23 3.07
C VAL A 121 18.93 0.41 3.67
N ARG A 122 19.63 1.02 4.63
CA ARG A 122 20.81 0.44 5.26
C ARG A 122 20.27 -0.39 6.38
N ALA A 123 20.48 -1.70 6.27
CA ALA A 123 20.06 -2.70 7.24
C ALA A 123 20.23 -2.17 8.67
N VAL A 124 19.11 -2.07 9.40
CA VAL A 124 19.08 -1.67 10.80
C VAL A 124 19.83 -2.73 11.60
N PRO A 125 20.77 -2.36 12.51
CA PRO A 125 21.45 -3.34 13.34
C PRO A 125 20.44 -4.05 14.25
N ARG A 126 20.34 -5.36 14.08
CA ARG A 126 19.41 -6.24 14.80
C ARG A 126 19.82 -6.36 16.27
N ILE A 127 19.19 -5.57 17.14
CA ILE A 127 19.47 -5.52 18.60
C ILE A 127 18.65 -6.49 19.45
N TRP A 128 17.83 -7.37 18.86
CA TRP A 128 17.01 -8.31 19.64
C TRP A 128 17.48 -9.76 19.47
N PRO A 129 17.63 -10.55 20.55
CA PRO A 129 18.04 -11.94 20.48
C PRO A 129 16.88 -12.79 19.94
N ALA A 130 17.08 -13.37 18.76
CA ALA A 130 16.15 -14.32 18.15
C ALA A 130 16.15 -15.63 18.96
N HIS A 131 15.08 -15.88 19.71
CA HIS A 131 14.79 -17.22 20.22
C HIS A 131 14.11 -18.05 19.12
N GLY A 132 14.85 -19.04 18.61
CA GLY A 132 14.32 -20.35 18.21
C GLY A 132 13.45 -20.44 16.95
N ALA A 133 14.08 -20.66 15.80
CA ALA A 133 13.65 -21.67 14.82
C ALA A 133 14.74 -21.82 13.74
N HIS A 134 15.47 -22.94 13.78
CA HIS A 134 16.38 -23.35 12.73
C HIS A 134 15.54 -23.77 11.50
N LEU A 135 15.34 -22.86 10.55
CA LEU A 135 14.87 -23.18 9.20
C LEU A 135 15.96 -22.80 8.20
N GLN A 136 16.73 -23.82 7.83
CA GLN A 136 17.79 -23.75 6.83
C GLN A 136 17.15 -23.66 5.44
N MET A 137 16.93 -22.44 4.95
CA MET A 137 16.53 -22.20 3.55
C MET A 137 17.76 -22.32 2.65
N GLY A 138 17.78 -23.34 1.78
CA GLY A 138 18.79 -23.51 0.73
C GLY A 138 18.71 -22.41 -0.34
N PRO A 139 19.72 -22.29 -1.22
CA PRO A 139 19.77 -21.25 -2.23
C PRO A 139 18.59 -21.39 -3.22
N VAL A 140 17.79 -20.33 -3.33
CA VAL A 140 16.71 -20.22 -4.30
C VAL A 140 17.33 -19.85 -5.65
N ASP A 141 17.65 -20.85 -6.46
CA ASP A 141 18.02 -20.66 -7.86
C ASP A 141 16.77 -20.34 -8.69
N GLY A 142 16.46 -19.05 -8.80
CA GLY A 142 15.50 -18.53 -9.78
C GLY A 142 16.19 -18.22 -11.12
N PRO A 143 15.52 -18.38 -12.28
CA PRO A 143 16.10 -18.03 -13.56
C PRO A 143 16.45 -16.54 -13.59
N ARG A 144 17.73 -16.23 -13.84
CA ARG A 144 18.22 -14.87 -14.05
C ARG A 144 17.50 -14.27 -15.25
N VAL A 145 16.61 -13.31 -14.99
CA VAL A 145 16.03 -12.46 -16.03
C VAL A 145 17.15 -11.55 -16.53
N ASP A 146 17.73 -11.92 -17.66
CA ASP A 146 18.77 -11.16 -18.34
C ASP A 146 18.13 -9.93 -19.00
N LEU A 147 18.17 -8.80 -18.29
CA LEU A 147 17.74 -7.49 -18.80
C LEU A 147 18.78 -6.99 -19.82
N HIS A 148 18.70 -7.53 -21.03
CA HIS A 148 19.48 -7.05 -22.16
C HIS A 148 18.94 -5.66 -22.57
N HIS A 149 19.58 -4.61 -22.05
CA HIS A 149 19.39 -3.22 -22.47
C HIS A 149 19.83 -3.05 -23.94
N PRO A 150 18.96 -2.68 -24.89
CA PRO A 150 19.41 -2.33 -26.23
C PRO A 150 19.75 -0.84 -26.30
N HIS A 151 20.93 -0.56 -26.85
CA HIS A 151 21.32 0.69 -27.53
C HIS A 151 21.28 2.02 -26.75
N ARG A 152 22.38 2.32 -26.07
CA ARG A 152 22.95 3.68 -26.03
C ARG A 152 24.46 3.61 -26.16
N ARG A 153 24.97 3.85 -27.37
CA ARG A 153 26.31 4.37 -27.70
C ARG A 153 26.54 4.24 -29.22
N ASP A 154 26.04 5.19 -30.01
CA ASP A 154 26.76 5.61 -31.21
C ASP A 154 26.19 6.91 -31.78
N ALA A 155 26.80 8.04 -31.44
CA ALA A 155 26.48 9.34 -32.05
C ALA A 155 27.65 10.35 -31.98
N ARG A 156 28.89 9.91 -31.74
CA ARG A 156 30.06 10.82 -31.65
C ARG A 156 31.35 10.21 -32.18
N ARG A 157 31.31 9.51 -33.32
CA ARG A 157 32.50 9.13 -34.10
C ARG A 157 32.21 9.12 -35.60
N ARG A 158 31.78 10.26 -36.13
CA ARG A 158 31.85 10.57 -37.56
C ARG A 158 32.06 12.08 -37.62
N VAL A 159 33.01 12.53 -38.42
CA VAL A 159 33.64 13.87 -38.42
C VAL A 159 34.89 13.89 -37.53
N VAL A 160 36.03 13.55 -38.13
CA VAL A 160 37.36 14.19 -37.99
C VAL A 160 38.42 13.26 -38.63
N VAL A 161 38.90 13.65 -39.84
CA VAL A 161 40.32 13.72 -40.27
C VAL A 161 41.04 12.34 -40.43
N LEU A 162 41.62 11.88 -41.56
CA LEU A 162 42.62 12.38 -42.55
C LEU A 162 42.50 11.53 -43.84
N HIS A 163 42.53 12.07 -45.07
CA HIS A 163 43.71 12.46 -45.86
C HIS A 163 44.84 11.41 -46.01
N HIS A 164 45.07 11.03 -47.28
CA HIS A 164 46.35 10.78 -47.96
C HIS A 164 46.91 9.33 -48.11
N GLU A 165 47.57 9.14 -49.28
CA GLU A 165 48.38 8.01 -49.81
C GLU A 165 47.57 6.86 -50.46
N GLU A 166 47.39 6.76 -51.78
CA GLU A 166 48.37 6.58 -52.89
C GLU A 166 49.14 5.24 -52.84
N GLY A 167 49.04 4.46 -53.93
CA GLY A 167 50.09 3.51 -54.31
C GLY A 167 49.74 2.01 -54.32
N ARG A 168 49.10 1.54 -55.39
CA ARG A 168 49.59 0.49 -56.32
C ARG A 168 48.51 0.00 -57.28
#